data_AF-A0A934E4S8-F1
#
_entry.id   AF-A0A934E4S8-F1
#
_cell.length_a   1.000
_cell.length_b   1.000
_cell.length_c   1.000
_cell.angle_alpha   90.00
_cell.angle_beta   90.00
_cell.angle_gamma   90.00
#
_symmetry.space_group_name_H-M   'P 1'
#
loop_
_entity.id
_entity.type
_entity.pdbx_description
1 polymer ?
#
loop_
_entity_poly.entity_id
_entity_poly.type
_entity_poly.pdbx_seq_one_letter_code
_entity_poly.pdbx_strand_id
1 'polypeptide(L)'
;MSIRKARGGDWGLMRDAMSKNTSAQKGVEGREVVPEKACAKCKNFSESAYSSDGRGFCTVLKMGSCIDNSPVYIMEGEAAYMIIFNQDASKCKFYAKMDVIDTDATECADPHYRRGQRQMQNL
;
A
#
# COMPACT_ATOMS: atom_id res chain seq x y z
N MET A 1 4.48 -38.63 1.27
CA MET A 1 4.68 -37.77 0.07
C MET A 1 4.84 -36.34 0.54
N SER A 2 6.07 -35.80 0.46
CA SER A 2 6.36 -34.41 0.86
C SER A 2 6.08 -33.48 -0.32
N ILE A 3 5.08 -32.60 -0.16
CA ILE A 3 4.69 -31.62 -1.17
C ILE A 3 5.79 -30.56 -1.23
N ARG A 4 6.61 -30.59 -2.29
CA ARG A 4 7.58 -29.54 -2.58
C ARG A 4 6.81 -28.26 -2.86
N LYS A 5 6.76 -27.33 -1.89
CA LYS A 5 6.30 -25.94 -2.09
C LYS A 5 7.10 -25.36 -3.27
N ALA A 6 6.43 -25.06 -4.37
CA ALA A 6 7.06 -24.44 -5.53
C ALA A 6 7.67 -23.09 -5.10
N ARG A 7 9.00 -22.96 -5.16
CA ARG A 7 9.79 -21.79 -4.70
C ARG A 7 9.57 -20.51 -5.54
N GLY A 8 8.43 -20.36 -6.25
CA GLY A 8 8.24 -19.28 -7.22
C GLY A 8 6.80 -18.78 -7.41
N GLY A 9 5.81 -19.27 -6.66
CA GLY A 9 4.41 -18.85 -6.83
C GLY A 9 4.16 -17.38 -6.47
N ASP A 10 4.66 -16.95 -5.31
CA ASP A 10 4.49 -15.58 -4.82
C ASP A 10 5.28 -14.55 -5.65
N TRP A 11 6.46 -14.94 -6.16
CA TRP A 11 7.29 -14.07 -7.01
C TRP A 11 6.61 -13.77 -8.35
N GLY A 12 5.89 -14.74 -8.94
CA GLY A 12 5.12 -14.52 -10.16
C GLY A 12 3.97 -13.53 -9.95
N LEU A 13 3.23 -13.68 -8.85
CA LEU A 13 2.16 -12.75 -8.47
C LEU A 13 2.70 -11.35 -8.16
N MET A 14 3.84 -11.26 -7.49
CA MET A 14 4.49 -9.99 -7.16
C MET A 14 5.00 -9.28 -8.43
N ARG A 15 5.62 -10.01 -9.36
CA ARG A 15 6.03 -9.48 -10.66
C ARG A 15 4.83 -8.96 -11.44
N ASP A 16 3.75 -9.72 -11.49
CA ASP A 16 2.54 -9.33 -12.23
C ASP A 16 1.83 -8.14 -11.56
N ALA A 17 1.83 -8.05 -10.23
CA ALA A 17 1.32 -6.89 -9.50
C ALA A 17 2.19 -5.63 -9.69
N MET A 18 3.52 -5.78 -9.77
CA MET A 18 4.43 -4.68 -10.09
C MET A 18 4.35 -4.25 -11.56
N SER A 19 4.18 -5.21 -12.48
CA SER A 19 4.14 -4.97 -13.92
C SER A 19 2.79 -4.45 -14.40
N LYS A 20 1.70 -4.72 -13.65
CA LYS A 20 0.43 -4.06 -13.88
C LYS A 20 0.59 -2.57 -13.59
N ASN A 21 0.54 -1.76 -14.64
CA ASN A 21 0.34 -0.31 -14.55
C ASN A 21 -1.08 -0.04 -14.01
N THR A 22 -1.27 -0.28 -12.72
CA THR A 22 -2.47 0.12 -11.97
C THR A 22 -2.70 1.63 -12.09
N SER A 23 -1.62 2.39 -12.30
CA SER A 23 -1.66 3.80 -12.68
C SER A 23 -2.47 4.04 -13.98
N ALA A 24 -2.36 3.20 -15.01
CA ALA A 24 -3.07 3.39 -16.29
C ALA A 24 -4.58 3.09 -16.19
N GLN A 25 -5.02 2.30 -15.21
CA GLN A 25 -6.42 1.89 -15.08
C GLN A 25 -7.37 2.98 -14.57
N LYS A 26 -6.88 3.98 -13.82
CA LYS A 26 -7.73 5.01 -13.17
C LYS A 26 -7.86 6.34 -13.94
N GLY A 27 -7.28 6.46 -15.14
CA GLY A 27 -7.23 7.74 -15.85
C GLY A 27 -6.45 8.81 -15.06
N VAL A 28 -6.39 10.05 -15.57
CA VAL A 28 -5.68 11.16 -14.88
C VAL A 28 -6.51 11.67 -13.70
N GLU A 29 -7.81 11.91 -13.90
CA GLU A 29 -8.72 12.44 -12.88
C GLU A 29 -8.84 11.53 -11.64
N GLY A 30 -8.88 10.21 -11.83
CA GLY A 30 -8.93 9.24 -10.73
C GLY A 30 -7.62 9.10 -9.94
N ARG A 31 -6.52 9.72 -10.42
CA ARG A 31 -5.27 9.81 -9.66
C ARG A 31 -5.22 11.04 -8.74
N GLU A 32 -5.88 12.12 -9.14
CA GLU A 32 -5.88 13.40 -8.41
C GLU A 32 -6.88 13.39 -7.24
N VAL A 33 -7.96 12.61 -7.34
CA VAL A 33 -8.92 12.46 -6.23
C VAL A 33 -8.31 11.61 -5.13
N VAL A 34 -7.97 12.27 -4.04
CA VAL A 34 -7.54 11.65 -2.79
C VAL A 34 -8.76 11.40 -1.90
N PRO A 35 -9.07 10.15 -1.54
CA PRO A 35 -10.16 9.86 -0.61
C PRO A 35 -9.81 10.29 0.82
N GLU A 36 -10.82 10.65 1.62
CA GLU A 36 -10.64 11.05 3.02
C GLU A 36 -9.92 9.96 3.84
N LYS A 37 -10.26 8.70 3.60
CA LYS A 37 -9.62 7.50 4.18
C LYS A 37 -8.70 6.83 3.15
N ALA A 38 -7.64 7.52 2.74
CA ALA A 38 -6.64 6.97 1.84
C ALA A 38 -5.66 6.01 2.54
N CYS A 39 -5.18 4.99 1.82
CA CYS A 39 -4.13 4.08 2.31
C CYS A 39 -2.87 4.82 2.76
N ALA A 40 -2.48 5.92 2.10
CA ALA A 40 -1.37 6.77 2.52
C ALA A 40 -1.51 7.27 3.97
N LYS A 41 -2.73 7.58 4.41
CA LYS A 41 -3.02 8.07 5.76
C LYS A 41 -3.01 6.95 6.81
N CYS A 42 -2.70 5.70 6.43
CA CYS A 42 -2.67 4.54 7.32
C CYS A 42 -1.26 4.27 7.90
N LYS A 43 -1.18 3.91 9.19
CA LYS A 43 0.06 3.47 9.88
C LYS A 43 0.72 2.25 9.23
N ASN A 44 -0.07 1.44 8.53
CA ASN A 44 0.39 0.18 7.94
C ASN A 44 0.83 0.32 6.48
N PHE A 45 0.81 1.52 5.93
CA PHE A 45 1.30 1.80 4.57
C PHE A 45 2.77 2.19 4.62
N SER A 46 3.57 1.60 3.72
CA SER A 46 4.96 1.98 3.51
C SER A 46 5.19 2.37 2.06
N GLU A 47 5.74 3.57 1.89
CA GLU A 47 6.41 4.10 0.69
C GLU A 47 7.33 3.08 0.02
N SER A 48 7.12 2.65 -1.24
CA SER A 48 8.22 1.99 -1.96
C SER A 48 9.24 3.04 -2.39
N ALA A 49 10.51 2.85 -1.99
CA ALA A 49 11.56 3.85 -2.18
C ALA A 49 11.97 4.08 -3.64
N TYR A 50 11.62 3.16 -4.54
CA TYR A 50 12.01 3.18 -5.95
C TYR A 50 10.90 3.68 -6.88
N SER A 51 9.71 3.97 -6.35
CA SER A 51 8.52 4.23 -7.14
C SER A 51 7.93 5.60 -6.79
N SER A 52 8.28 6.61 -7.59
CA SER A 52 7.78 7.99 -7.45
C SER A 52 6.31 8.15 -7.89
N ASP A 53 5.64 7.07 -8.29
CA ASP A 53 4.24 7.04 -8.69
C ASP A 53 3.28 6.73 -7.52
N GLY A 54 3.81 6.74 -6.29
CA GLY A 54 3.04 6.58 -5.06
C GLY A 54 2.57 5.13 -4.81
N ARG A 55 3.25 4.16 -5.43
CA ARG A 55 3.11 2.75 -5.05
C ARG A 55 3.79 2.50 -3.72
N GLY A 56 3.16 1.68 -2.91
CA GLY A 56 3.67 1.21 -1.64
C GLY A 56 3.18 -0.19 -1.34
N PHE A 57 3.41 -0.63 -0.12
CA PHE A 57 2.95 -1.92 0.35
C PHE A 57 2.31 -1.80 1.73
N CYS A 58 1.37 -2.70 2.00
CA CYS A 58 0.82 -2.88 3.34
C CYS A 58 1.73 -3.83 4.13
N THR A 59 2.11 -3.43 5.34
CA THR A 59 2.92 -4.29 6.23
C THR A 59 2.10 -5.46 6.81
N VAL A 60 0.79 -5.23 6.97
CA VAL A 60 -0.16 -6.16 7.57
C VAL A 60 -0.72 -7.15 6.54
N LEU A 61 -1.20 -6.65 5.41
CA LEU A 61 -1.81 -7.48 4.37
C LEU A 61 -0.76 -8.07 3.44
N LYS A 62 -1.00 -9.30 3.00
CA LYS A 62 -0.14 -10.06 2.08
C LYS A 62 -0.76 -10.17 0.70
N MET A 63 0.07 -10.56 -0.26
CA MET A 63 -0.34 -10.77 -1.65
C MET A 63 -1.58 -11.67 -1.75
N GLY A 64 -2.51 -11.27 -2.64
CA GLY A 64 -3.82 -11.90 -2.78
C GLY A 64 -4.92 -11.27 -1.92
N SER A 65 -4.59 -10.32 -1.03
CA SER A 65 -5.58 -9.50 -0.35
C SER A 65 -6.31 -8.56 -1.32
N CYS A 66 -7.54 -8.19 -0.99
CA CYS A 66 -8.34 -7.22 -1.74
C CYS A 66 -9.14 -6.39 -0.74
N ILE A 67 -9.26 -5.08 -0.96
CA ILE A 67 -9.93 -4.14 -0.04
C ILE A 67 -11.13 -3.41 -0.68
N ASP A 68 -11.36 -3.57 -1.98
CA ASP A 68 -12.30 -2.73 -2.73
C ASP A 68 -13.79 -3.15 -2.56
N ASN A 69 -14.23 -4.23 -3.21
CA ASN A 69 -15.66 -4.61 -3.26
C ASN A 69 -16.00 -5.89 -2.50
N SER A 70 -15.03 -6.78 -2.31
CA SER A 70 -15.17 -8.00 -1.52
C SER A 70 -13.88 -8.20 -0.73
N PRO A 71 -13.83 -7.68 0.51
CA PRO A 71 -12.58 -7.58 1.22
C PRO A 71 -12.08 -8.97 1.63
N VAL A 72 -10.95 -9.38 1.05
CA VAL A 72 -10.24 -10.60 1.39
C VAL A 72 -8.95 -10.18 2.08
N TYR A 73 -8.78 -10.63 3.33
CA TYR A 73 -7.64 -10.29 4.15
C TYR A 73 -6.75 -11.52 4.31
N ILE A 74 -5.56 -11.47 3.72
CA ILE A 74 -4.54 -12.50 3.87
C ILE A 74 -3.43 -11.91 4.72
N MET A 75 -3.19 -12.51 5.88
CA MET A 75 -2.19 -12.03 6.86
C MET A 75 -0.90 -12.87 6.82
N GLU A 76 -1.00 -14.10 6.30
CA GLU A 76 0.09 -15.05 6.21
C GLU A 76 0.68 -15.04 4.79
N GLY A 77 2.00 -14.95 4.69
CA GLY A 77 2.71 -14.90 3.40
C GLY A 77 3.99 -14.08 3.46
N GLU A 78 4.92 -14.38 2.56
CA GLU A 78 6.22 -13.70 2.49
C GLU A 78 6.12 -12.38 1.70
N ALA A 79 5.20 -12.29 0.73
CA ALA A 79 5.03 -11.12 -0.12
C ALA A 79 3.98 -10.13 0.44
N ALA A 80 4.37 -8.87 0.60
CA ALA A 80 3.49 -7.80 1.07
C ALA A 80 2.45 -7.41 0.00
N TYR A 81 1.26 -7.00 0.44
CA TYR A 81 0.20 -6.54 -0.46
C TYR A 81 0.54 -5.18 -1.05
N MET A 82 0.65 -5.11 -2.38
CA MET A 82 0.95 -3.87 -3.11
C MET A 82 -0.29 -2.99 -3.22
N ILE A 83 -0.16 -1.72 -2.85
CA ILE A 83 -1.24 -0.73 -2.83
C ILE A 83 -0.75 0.63 -3.33
N ILE A 84 -1.68 1.48 -3.75
CA ILE A 84 -1.38 2.87 -4.14
C ILE A 84 -1.76 3.80 -2.99
N PHE A 85 -1.00 4.88 -2.80
CA PHE A 85 -1.22 5.89 -1.77
C PHE A 85 -2.66 6.44 -1.75
N ASN A 86 -3.26 6.69 -2.93
CA ASN A 86 -4.61 7.23 -3.10
C ASN A 86 -5.73 6.17 -3.14
N GLN A 87 -5.41 4.90 -2.84
CA GLN A 87 -6.42 3.85 -2.77
C GLN A 87 -7.32 4.06 -1.56
N ASP A 88 -8.63 3.93 -1.76
CA ASP A 88 -9.61 4.06 -0.70
C ASP A 88 -9.50 2.88 0.28
N ALA A 89 -9.29 3.20 1.56
CA ALA A 89 -9.18 2.26 2.67
C ALA A 89 -10.44 2.27 3.55
N SER A 90 -11.53 2.94 3.13
CA SER A 90 -12.76 3.08 3.91
C SER A 90 -13.33 1.75 4.43
N LYS A 91 -13.17 0.67 3.66
CA LYS A 91 -13.66 -0.68 3.98
C LYS A 91 -12.62 -1.58 4.67
N CYS A 92 -11.39 -1.11 4.85
CA CYS A 92 -10.31 -1.89 5.44
C CYS A 92 -10.47 -2.02 6.96
N LYS A 93 -10.55 -3.26 7.46
CA LYS A 93 -10.65 -3.54 8.91
C LYS A 93 -9.39 -3.19 9.70
N PHE A 94 -8.23 -3.17 9.04
CA PHE A 94 -6.92 -2.91 9.65
C PHE A 94 -6.44 -1.48 9.42
N TYR A 95 -7.34 -0.59 9.01
CA TYR A 95 -7.01 0.81 8.85
C TYR A 95 -6.82 1.47 10.21
N ALA A 96 -5.61 1.97 10.46
CA ALA A 96 -5.29 2.81 11.61
C ALA A 96 -4.72 4.12 11.07
N LYS A 97 -5.39 5.24 11.34
CA LYS A 97 -4.91 6.56 10.88
C LYS A 97 -3.55 6.84 11.50
N MET A 98 -2.60 7.27 10.69
CA MET A 98 -1.28 7.70 11.12
C MET A 98 -1.38 9.05 11.83
N ASP A 99 -0.85 9.09 13.04
CA ASP A 99 -0.66 10.33 13.77
C ASP A 99 0.71 10.84 13.33
N VAL A 100 0.72 11.79 12.39
CA VAL A 100 1.95 12.45 11.96
C VAL A 100 2.35 13.38 13.10
N ILE A 101 3.38 12.96 13.83
CA ILE A 101 4.10 13.81 14.76
C ILE A 101 5.21 14.43 13.91
N ASP A 102 5.23 15.75 13.79
CA ASP A 102 6.22 16.49 13.00
C ASP A 102 7.09 17.31 13.96
N THR A 103 7.71 16.62 14.92
CA THR A 103 8.48 17.26 15.99
C THR A 103 9.96 16.89 15.96
N ASP A 104 10.36 15.82 15.26
CA ASP A 104 11.76 15.39 15.17
C ASP A 104 12.21 15.12 13.71
N ALA A 105 13.44 15.52 13.40
CA ALA A 105 14.08 15.32 12.09
C ALA A 105 14.29 13.83 11.76
N THR A 106 14.31 12.94 12.76
CA THR A 106 14.36 11.49 12.56
C THR A 106 13.08 10.96 11.90
N GLU A 107 11.93 11.59 12.18
CA GLU A 107 10.62 11.30 11.56
C GLU A 107 10.57 11.74 10.09
N CYS A 108 11.47 12.61 9.63
CA CYS A 108 11.61 12.94 8.21
C CYS A 108 12.34 11.85 7.40
N ALA A 109 13.14 11.01 8.07
CA ALA A 109 13.97 10.00 7.42
C ALA A 109 13.31 8.60 7.38
N ASP A 110 12.26 8.37 8.18
CA ASP A 110 11.57 7.08 8.22
C ASP A 110 10.72 6.87 6.94
N PRO A 111 10.89 5.72 6.24
CA PRO A 111 10.06 5.32 5.10
C PRO A 111 8.55 5.35 5.35
N HIS A 112 8.12 5.19 6.60
CA HIS A 112 6.72 5.25 7.03
C HIS A 112 6.18 6.67 7.17
N TYR A 113 7.02 7.70 7.07
CA TYR A 113 6.64 9.12 7.25
C TYR A 113 7.08 10.00 6.07
N ARG A 114 7.21 9.38 4.88
CA ARG A 114 7.71 10.03 3.66
C ARG A 114 6.78 11.12 3.12
N ARG A 115 7.34 11.93 2.21
CA ARG A 115 6.78 13.17 1.66
C ARG A 115 5.31 13.07 1.21
N GLY A 116 4.89 11.93 0.64
CA GLY A 116 3.51 11.74 0.18
C GLY A 116 2.48 11.84 1.31
N GLN A 117 2.79 11.33 2.50
CA GLN A 117 1.86 11.34 3.65
C GLN A 117 1.78 12.73 4.29
N ARG A 118 2.89 13.47 4.29
CA ARG A 118 2.97 14.87 4.77
C ARG A 118 2.15 15.82 3.91
N GLN A 119 2.17 15.65 2.58
CA GLN A 119 1.33 16.43 1.66
C GLN A 119 -0.18 16.21 1.90
N MET A 120 -0.54 15.05 2.47
CA MET A 120 -1.93 14.63 2.67
C MET A 120 -2.50 15.03 4.03
N GLN A 121 -1.70 15.63 4.92
CA GLN A 121 -2.15 16.09 6.24
C GLN A 121 -3.04 17.35 6.15
N ASN A 122 -2.78 18.21 5.17
CA ASN A 122 -3.47 19.49 4.98
C ASN A 122 -4.50 19.45 3.83
N LEU A 123 -4.80 18.25 3.31
CA LEU A 123 -5.87 17.95 2.35
C LEU A 123 -7.03 17.26 3.08
#